data_AF-A0A0L8IIE0-F1
#
_entry.id   AF-A0A0L8IIE0-F1
#
_cell.length_a   1.000
_cell.length_b   1.000
_cell.length_c   1.000
_cell.angle_alpha   90.00
_cell.angle_beta   90.00
_cell.angle_gamma   90.00
#
_symmetry.space_group_name_H-M   'P 1'
#
loop_
_entity.id
_entity.type
_entity.pdbx_description
1 polymer ?
#
loop_
_entity_poly.entity_id
_entity_poly.type
_entity_poly.pdbx_seq_one_letter_code
_entity_poly.pdbx_strand_id
1 'polypeptide(L)'
;MFCNDRERYYAMRVTADKGTKEGLEAWCTYVLESIRDEVEKVDRLTDYAYLTKCILVPAVAFAREREWITETEESVLSAAIKLKIVKSADVAKVLPRQSSNQRTYLIRKLVDQGMLLPLSAGARQYTIGFSNNYLIRGVIKSLRDQGFIPEPLEKP
;
A
#
# COMPACT_ATOMS: atom_id res chain seq x y z
N MET A 1 -0.60 13.09 10.96
CA MET A 1 -0.18 13.78 12.21
C MET A 1 -0.82 15.16 12.21
N PHE A 2 -1.22 15.74 13.34
CA PHE A 2 -1.87 17.09 13.37
C PHE A 2 -1.02 18.18 12.69
N CYS A 3 0.31 18.03 12.69
CA CYS A 3 1.23 18.94 12.00
C CYS A 3 1.52 18.58 10.53
N ASN A 4 0.81 17.62 9.93
CA ASN A 4 0.95 17.33 8.49
C ASN A 4 0.49 18.52 7.63
N ASP A 5 -0.57 19.21 8.07
CA ASP A 5 -0.96 20.50 7.53
C ASP A 5 -0.37 21.60 8.43
N ARG A 6 0.77 22.14 8.01
CA ARG A 6 1.51 23.13 8.82
C ARG A 6 0.73 24.43 8.95
N GLU A 7 0.03 24.86 7.90
CA GLU A 7 -0.72 26.11 7.92
C GLU A 7 -1.86 26.03 8.92
N ARG A 8 -2.64 24.94 8.86
CA ARG A 8 -3.74 24.70 9.80
C ARG A 8 -3.24 24.53 11.23
N TYR A 9 -2.13 23.83 11.43
CA TYR A 9 -1.50 23.68 12.74
C TYR A 9 -1.13 25.03 13.35
N TYR A 10 -0.46 25.91 12.59
CA TYR A 10 -0.08 27.23 13.08
C TYR A 10 -1.30 28.14 13.31
N ALA A 11 -2.31 28.10 12.43
CA ALA A 11 -3.54 28.87 12.61
C ALA A 11 -4.30 28.48 13.90
N MET A 12 -4.38 27.18 14.18
CA MET A 12 -4.99 26.66 15.41
C MET A 12 -4.17 27.04 16.64
N ARG A 13 -2.84 27.01 16.55
CA ARG A 13 -1.95 27.41 17.64
C ARG A 13 -2.07 28.89 17.98
N VAL A 14 -2.10 29.77 16.97
CA VAL A 14 -2.32 31.23 17.16
C VAL A 14 -3.64 31.50 17.86
N THR A 15 -4.67 30.68 17.61
CA THR A 15 -5.97 30.79 18.28
C THR A 15 -5.88 30.37 19.75
N ALA A 16 -5.12 29.30 20.05
CA ALA A 16 -4.87 28.85 21.41
C ALA A 16 -4.02 29.85 22.22
N ASP A 17 -3.02 30.47 21.59
CA ASP A 17 -2.08 31.41 22.21
C ASP A 17 -2.78 32.68 22.77
N LYS A 18 -4.02 32.96 22.34
CA LYS A 18 -4.86 34.03 22.93
C LYS A 18 -5.27 33.74 24.38
N GLY A 19 -5.14 32.50 24.85
CA GLY A 19 -5.42 32.10 26.22
C GLY A 19 -6.90 32.15 26.62
N THR A 20 -7.81 32.35 25.67
CA THR A 20 -9.25 32.33 25.95
C THR A 20 -9.74 30.90 26.11
N LYS A 21 -10.83 30.72 26.87
CA LYS A 21 -11.43 29.39 27.08
C LYS A 21 -11.82 28.76 25.74
N GLU A 22 -12.41 29.55 24.84
CA GLU A 22 -12.84 29.14 23.51
C GLU A 22 -11.65 28.74 22.64
N GLY A 23 -10.54 29.47 22.72
CA GLY A 23 -9.32 29.17 21.96
C GLY A 23 -8.65 27.87 22.42
N LEU A 24 -8.61 27.63 23.73
CA LEU A 24 -8.12 26.38 24.29
C LEU A 24 -9.03 25.20 23.96
N GLU A 25 -10.35 25.38 24.02
CA GLU A 25 -11.33 24.35 23.63
C GLU A 25 -11.19 23.97 22.15
N ALA A 26 -11.11 24.98 21.26
CA ALA A 26 -10.90 24.75 19.83
C ALA A 26 -9.58 24.00 19.56
N TRP A 27 -8.51 24.35 20.28
CA TRP A 27 -7.23 23.64 20.20
C TRP A 27 -7.34 22.18 20.62
N CYS A 28 -7.95 21.91 21.79
CA CYS A 28 -8.15 20.55 22.28
C CYS A 28 -8.96 19.71 21.30
N THR A 29 -10.07 20.24 20.78
CA THR A 29 -10.90 19.56 19.78
C THR A 29 -10.10 19.24 18.52
N TYR A 30 -9.38 20.21 17.97
CA TYR A 30 -8.54 20.02 16.80
C TYR A 30 -7.49 18.91 16.98
N VAL A 31 -6.80 18.89 18.13
CA VAL A 31 -5.78 17.87 18.43
C VAL A 31 -6.42 16.49 18.56
N LEU A 32 -7.54 16.37 19.28
CA LEU A 32 -8.22 15.10 19.50
C LEU A 32 -8.81 14.54 18.20
N GLU A 33 -9.43 15.38 17.37
CA GLU A 33 -9.91 14.99 16.03
C GLU A 33 -8.75 14.52 15.16
N SER A 34 -7.62 15.25 15.16
CA SER A 34 -6.45 14.85 14.39
C SER A 34 -5.87 13.51 14.85
N ILE A 35 -5.85 13.23 16.16
CA ILE A 35 -5.42 11.92 16.69
C ILE A 35 -6.38 10.83 16.24
N ARG A 36 -7.70 11.06 16.39
CA ARG A 36 -8.74 10.11 15.94
C ARG A 36 -8.56 9.77 14.47
N ASP A 37 -8.41 10.78 13.61
CA ASP A 37 -8.29 10.59 12.17
C ASP A 37 -7.02 9.82 11.79
N GLU A 38 -5.92 10.00 12.52
CA GLU A 38 -4.68 9.24 12.31
C GLU A 38 -4.79 7.79 12.81
N VAL A 39 -5.48 7.55 13.93
CA VAL A 39 -5.79 6.19 14.40
C VAL A 39 -6.67 5.47 13.39
N GLU A 40 -7.69 6.14 12.84
CA GLU A 40 -8.57 5.56 11.81
C GLU A 40 -7.81 5.25 10.51
N LYS A 41 -6.81 6.05 10.14
CA LYS A 41 -5.91 5.72 9.02
C LYS A 41 -5.12 4.44 9.29
N VAL A 42 -4.54 4.30 10.49
CA VAL A 42 -3.81 3.09 10.86
C VAL A 42 -4.74 1.88 10.85
N ASP A 43 -5.94 1.99 11.43
CA ASP A 43 -6.94 0.93 11.46
C ASP A 43 -7.25 0.41 10.04
N ARG A 44 -7.56 1.32 9.10
CA ARG A 44 -7.79 0.97 7.70
C ARG A 44 -6.60 0.28 7.03
N LEU A 45 -5.36 0.72 7.29
CA LEU A 45 -4.17 0.08 6.72
C LEU A 45 -3.86 -1.29 7.34
N THR A 46 -4.34 -1.54 8.57
CA THR A 46 -4.25 -2.86 9.21
C THR A 46 -5.35 -3.83 8.76
N ASP A 47 -6.47 -3.32 8.24
CA ASP A 47 -7.48 -4.16 7.58
C ASP A 47 -7.00 -4.64 6.21
N TYR A 48 -6.70 -5.94 6.13
CA TYR A 48 -6.24 -6.56 4.88
C TYR A 48 -7.29 -6.51 3.75
N ALA A 49 -8.58 -6.51 4.06
CA ALA A 49 -9.63 -6.44 3.04
C ALA A 49 -9.64 -5.04 2.39
N TYR A 50 -9.59 -4.00 3.22
CA TYR A 50 -9.40 -2.63 2.75
C TYR A 50 -8.10 -2.48 1.96
N LEU A 51 -6.97 -2.93 2.52
CA LEU A 51 -5.66 -2.85 1.89
C LEU A 51 -5.66 -3.54 0.52
N THR A 52 -6.24 -4.73 0.42
CA THR A 52 -6.36 -5.49 -0.83
C THR A 52 -7.14 -4.72 -1.88
N LYS A 53 -8.33 -4.24 -1.51
CA LYS A 53 -9.26 -3.58 -2.42
C LYS A 53 -8.76 -2.21 -2.89
N CYS A 54 -8.24 -1.41 -1.97
CA CYS A 54 -7.96 -0.01 -2.22
C CYS A 54 -6.49 0.25 -2.58
N ILE A 55 -5.56 -0.62 -2.18
CA ILE A 55 -4.13 -0.41 -2.35
C ILE A 55 -3.48 -1.50 -3.20
N LEU A 56 -3.54 -2.77 -2.78
CA LEU A 56 -2.71 -3.83 -3.37
C LEU A 56 -3.15 -4.19 -4.80
N VAL A 57 -4.45 -4.42 -5.01
CA VAL A 57 -4.99 -4.74 -6.34
C VAL A 57 -4.81 -3.55 -7.30
N PRO A 58 -5.16 -2.31 -6.94
CA PRO A 58 -4.89 -1.15 -7.78
C PRO A 58 -3.39 -0.96 -8.10
N ALA A 59 -2.49 -1.28 -7.18
CA ALA A 59 -1.06 -1.17 -7.42
C ALA A 59 -0.55 -2.14 -8.49
N VAL A 60 -1.04 -3.38 -8.49
CA VAL A 60 -0.72 -4.38 -9.53
C VAL A 60 -1.36 -3.98 -10.86
N ALA A 61 -2.63 -3.55 -10.86
CA ALA A 61 -3.32 -3.08 -12.06
C ALA A 61 -2.58 -1.90 -12.70
N PHE A 62 -2.14 -0.93 -11.90
CA PHE A 62 -1.33 0.20 -12.38
C PHE A 62 -0.03 -0.25 -13.05
N ALA A 63 0.68 -1.24 -12.49
CA ALA A 63 1.88 -1.78 -13.09
C ALA A 63 1.59 -2.51 -14.42
N ARG A 64 0.44 -3.18 -14.53
CA ARG A 64 -0.02 -3.83 -15.78
C ARG A 64 -0.40 -2.80 -16.84
N GLU A 65 -1.17 -1.77 -16.49
CA GLU A 65 -1.55 -0.67 -17.36
C GLU A 65 -0.33 0.06 -17.95
N ARG A 66 0.74 0.17 -17.17
CA ARG A 66 2.04 0.75 -17.59
C ARG A 66 2.94 -0.25 -18.33
N GLU A 67 2.45 -1.46 -18.58
CA GLU A 67 3.16 -2.56 -19.24
C GLU A 67 4.48 -2.98 -18.55
N TRP A 68 4.65 -2.65 -17.27
CA TRP A 68 5.85 -3.04 -16.50
C TRP A 68 5.86 -4.51 -16.09
N ILE A 69 4.69 -5.11 -16.01
CA ILE A 69 4.47 -6.54 -15.78
C ILE A 69 3.56 -7.10 -16.85
N THR A 70 3.71 -8.37 -17.20
CA THR A 70 2.85 -9.10 -18.14
C THR A 70 1.55 -9.60 -17.48
N GLU A 71 0.55 -9.99 -18.27
CA GLU A 71 -0.69 -10.61 -17.78
C GLU A 71 -0.44 -11.88 -16.95
N THR A 72 0.59 -12.65 -17.35
CA THR A 72 1.00 -13.85 -16.62
C THR A 72 1.55 -13.50 -15.23
N GLU A 73 2.37 -12.43 -15.13
CA GLU A 73 2.93 -11.97 -13.87
C GLU A 73 1.84 -11.37 -12.97
N GLU A 74 0.95 -10.54 -13.52
CA GLU A 74 -0.23 -10.02 -12.84
C GLU A 74 -1.09 -11.14 -12.24
N SER A 75 -1.33 -12.22 -12.98
CA SER A 75 -2.12 -13.36 -12.50
C SER A 75 -1.50 -14.01 -11.26
N VAL A 76 -0.17 -14.13 -11.22
CA VAL A 76 0.56 -14.70 -10.08
C VAL A 76 0.56 -13.72 -8.90
N LEU A 77 0.79 -12.44 -9.13
CA LEU A 77 0.79 -11.41 -8.09
C LEU A 77 -0.60 -11.24 -7.46
N SER A 78 -1.67 -11.31 -8.28
CA SER A 78 -3.05 -11.30 -7.81
C SER A 78 -3.37 -12.52 -6.95
N ALA A 79 -2.85 -13.70 -7.32
CA ALA A 79 -2.96 -14.89 -6.48
C ALA A 79 -2.19 -14.71 -5.16
N ALA A 80 -1.01 -14.10 -5.18
CA ALA A 80 -0.21 -13.80 -3.99
C ALA A 80 -0.94 -12.86 -3.02
N ILE A 81 -1.60 -11.82 -3.54
CA ILE A 81 -2.43 -10.92 -2.74
C ILE A 81 -3.62 -11.69 -2.14
N LYS A 82 -4.35 -12.45 -2.95
CA LYS A 82 -5.56 -13.15 -2.47
C LYS A 82 -5.25 -14.22 -1.42
N LEU A 83 -4.19 -14.99 -1.64
CA LEU A 83 -3.83 -16.13 -0.78
C LEU A 83 -2.90 -15.73 0.37
N LYS A 84 -2.33 -14.52 0.36
CA LYS A 84 -1.28 -13.99 1.26
C LYS A 84 0.06 -14.73 1.16
N ILE A 85 0.00 -16.05 0.95
CA ILE A 85 1.10 -16.96 0.75
C ILE A 85 0.77 -17.84 -0.45
N VAL A 86 1.66 -17.84 -1.44
CA VAL A 86 1.56 -18.69 -2.64
C VAL A 86 2.68 -19.70 -2.69
N LYS A 87 2.36 -20.90 -3.18
CA LYS A 87 3.32 -21.93 -3.57
C LYS A 87 3.12 -22.29 -5.03
N SER A 88 4.04 -23.07 -5.60
CA SER A 88 3.96 -23.47 -7.02
C SER A 88 2.64 -24.17 -7.39
N ALA A 89 2.00 -24.87 -6.45
CA ALA A 89 0.70 -25.52 -6.69
C ALA A 89 -0.43 -24.50 -6.90
N ASP A 90 -0.38 -23.33 -6.25
CA ASP A 90 -1.38 -22.28 -6.43
C ASP A 90 -1.15 -21.52 -7.73
N VAL A 91 0.12 -21.31 -8.10
CA VAL A 91 0.49 -20.80 -9.44
C VAL A 91 -0.03 -21.71 -10.56
N ALA A 92 -0.03 -23.03 -10.35
CA ALA A 92 -0.58 -23.98 -11.32
C ALA A 92 -2.09 -23.82 -11.53
N LYS A 93 -2.84 -23.36 -10.52
CA LYS A 93 -4.29 -23.12 -10.63
C LYS A 93 -4.59 -21.90 -11.48
N VAL A 94 -3.78 -20.85 -11.37
CA VAL A 94 -3.96 -19.60 -12.15
C VAL A 94 -3.31 -19.66 -13.53
N LEU A 95 -2.31 -20.51 -13.72
CA LEU A 95 -1.61 -20.72 -15.00
C LEU A 95 -1.65 -22.20 -15.41
N PRO A 96 -2.84 -22.76 -15.74
CA PRO A 96 -2.99 -24.19 -16.00
C PRO A 96 -2.26 -24.66 -17.27
N ARG A 97 -2.02 -23.76 -18.23
CA ARG A 97 -1.34 -24.06 -19.49
C ARG A 97 0.18 -24.09 -19.37
N GLN A 98 0.75 -23.62 -18.26
CA GLN A 98 2.20 -23.61 -18.07
C GLN A 98 2.70 -24.94 -17.50
N SER A 99 3.84 -25.41 -18.01
CA SER A 99 4.53 -26.57 -17.46
C SER A 99 5.12 -26.28 -16.08
N SER A 100 5.49 -27.33 -15.34
CA SER A 100 6.14 -27.18 -14.04
C SER A 100 7.44 -26.36 -14.11
N ASN A 101 8.22 -26.57 -15.18
CA ASN A 101 9.48 -25.86 -15.40
C ASN A 101 9.23 -24.38 -15.70
N GLN A 102 8.23 -24.05 -16.51
CA GLN A 102 7.85 -22.67 -16.81
C GLN A 102 7.40 -21.92 -15.55
N ARG A 103 6.56 -22.55 -14.71
CA ARG A 103 6.14 -21.94 -13.44
C ARG A 103 7.31 -21.72 -12.48
N THR A 104 8.23 -22.68 -12.39
CA THR A 104 9.43 -22.55 -11.55
C THR A 104 10.29 -21.38 -12.01
N TYR A 105 10.50 -21.25 -13.32
CA TYR A 105 11.23 -20.13 -13.90
C TYR A 105 10.53 -18.79 -13.63
N LEU A 106 9.21 -18.72 -13.82
CA LEU A 106 8.43 -17.51 -13.55
C LEU A 106 8.50 -17.08 -12.08
N ILE A 107 8.33 -18.01 -11.14
CA ILE A 107 8.45 -17.73 -9.71
C ILE A 107 9.84 -17.20 -9.40
N ARG A 108 10.89 -17.85 -9.92
CA ARG A 108 12.28 -17.39 -9.72
C ARG A 108 12.47 -15.98 -10.27
N LYS A 109 12.01 -15.71 -11.49
CA LYS A 109 12.06 -14.37 -12.10
C LYS A 109 11.39 -13.31 -11.22
N LEU A 110 10.19 -13.58 -10.71
CA LEU A 110 9.45 -12.67 -9.83
C LEU A 110 10.18 -12.45 -8.49
N VAL A 111 10.83 -13.48 -7.96
CA VAL A 111 11.66 -13.38 -6.75
C VAL A 111 12.92 -12.56 -7.00
N ASP A 112 13.62 -12.81 -8.12
CA ASP A 112 14.83 -12.08 -8.51
C ASP A 112 14.55 -10.58 -8.72
N GLN A 113 13.34 -10.26 -9.21
CA GLN A 113 12.86 -8.89 -9.36
C GLN A 113 12.29 -8.29 -8.07
N GLY A 114 12.19 -9.06 -6.99
CA GLY A 114 11.62 -8.62 -5.70
C GLY A 114 10.11 -8.38 -5.72
N MET A 115 9.38 -8.89 -6.71
CA MET A 115 7.91 -8.85 -6.78
C MET A 115 7.26 -9.98 -5.98
N LEU A 116 8.00 -11.07 -5.77
CA LEU A 116 7.69 -12.10 -4.78
C LEU A 116 8.83 -12.17 -3.78
N LEU A 117 8.51 -12.45 -2.52
CA LEU A 117 9.49 -12.60 -1.45
C LEU A 117 9.29 -13.98 -0.80
N PRO A 118 10.35 -14.79 -0.67
CA PRO A 118 10.25 -16.05 0.06
C PRO A 118 10.01 -15.76 1.56
N LEU A 119 9.19 -16.57 2.23
CA LEU A 119 8.92 -16.39 3.68
C LEU A 119 10.17 -16.59 4.55
N SER A 120 11.11 -17.42 4.09
CA SER A 120 12.43 -17.61 4.67
C SER A 120 13.42 -18.05 3.60
N ALA A 121 14.71 -17.97 3.88
CA ALA A 121 15.74 -18.40 2.94
C ALA A 121 15.52 -19.87 2.52
N GLY A 122 15.38 -20.11 1.21
CA GLY A 122 15.12 -21.44 0.65
C GLY A 122 13.66 -21.92 0.73
N ALA A 123 12.73 -21.14 1.27
CA ALA A 123 11.32 -21.51 1.32
C ALA A 123 10.69 -21.60 -0.08
N ARG A 124 9.77 -22.55 -0.27
CA ARG A 124 8.94 -22.69 -1.48
C ARG A 124 7.56 -22.04 -1.32
N GLN A 125 7.48 -21.08 -0.40
CA GLN A 125 6.30 -20.29 -0.09
C GLN A 125 6.69 -18.83 -0.18
N TYR A 126 5.86 -18.06 -0.89
CA TYR A 126 6.17 -16.68 -1.25
C TYR A 126 5.02 -15.76 -0.88
N THR A 127 5.34 -14.55 -0.46
CA THR A 127 4.39 -13.45 -0.37
C THR A 127 4.69 -12.42 -1.46
N ILE A 128 3.81 -11.45 -1.64
CA ILE A 128 4.04 -10.37 -2.59
C ILE A 128 5.09 -9.38 -2.05
N GLY A 129 6.00 -8.95 -2.92
CA GLY A 129 7.04 -7.96 -2.63
C GLY A 129 6.71 -6.60 -3.23
N PHE A 130 6.23 -5.67 -2.41
CA PHE A 130 5.90 -4.31 -2.87
C PHE A 130 7.10 -3.38 -2.97
N SER A 131 8.29 -3.80 -2.52
CA SER A 131 9.52 -3.00 -2.63
C SER A 131 10.05 -2.91 -4.06
N ASN A 132 9.53 -3.70 -5.00
CA ASN A 132 9.85 -3.59 -6.42
C ASN A 132 9.43 -2.22 -6.99
N ASN A 133 10.29 -1.61 -7.81
CA ASN A 133 10.09 -0.27 -8.39
C ASN A 133 8.80 -0.09 -9.20
N TYR A 134 8.25 -1.17 -9.78
CA TYR A 134 7.00 -1.10 -10.53
C TYR A 134 5.78 -1.10 -9.58
N LEU A 135 5.79 -1.99 -8.59
CA LEU A 135 4.68 -2.12 -7.64
C LEU A 135 4.63 -0.96 -6.63
N ILE A 136 5.78 -0.50 -6.14
CA ILE A 136 5.83 0.59 -5.14
C ILE A 136 5.21 1.89 -5.67
N ARG A 137 5.36 2.17 -6.97
CA ARG A 137 4.77 3.35 -7.60
C ARG A 137 3.24 3.27 -7.61
N GLY A 138 2.69 2.08 -7.86
CA GLY A 138 1.26 1.80 -7.74
C GLY A 138 0.78 1.97 -6.30
N VAL A 139 1.53 1.43 -5.33
CA VAL A 139 1.20 1.56 -3.90
C VAL A 139 1.18 3.03 -3.46
N ILE A 140 2.20 3.81 -3.81
CA ILE A 140 2.27 5.25 -3.48
C ILE A 140 1.10 6.01 -4.10
N LYS A 141 0.78 5.73 -5.37
CA LYS A 141 -0.38 6.33 -6.04
C LYS A 141 -1.67 6.02 -5.29
N SER A 142 -1.93 4.74 -5.00
CA SER A 142 -3.14 4.33 -4.29
C SER A 142 -3.23 4.89 -2.87
N LEU A 143 -2.12 4.95 -2.13
CA LEU A 143 -2.08 5.57 -0.81
C LEU A 143 -2.41 7.06 -0.86
N ARG A 144 -1.95 7.78 -1.90
CA ARG A 144 -2.32 9.18 -2.15
C ARG A 144 -3.80 9.31 -2.49
N ASP A 145 -4.29 8.49 -3.42
CA ASP A 145 -5.69 8.50 -3.87
C ASP A 145 -6.66 8.22 -2.69
N GLN A 146 -6.21 7.46 -1.68
CA GLN A 146 -6.97 7.19 -0.45
C GLN A 146 -6.71 8.18 0.70
N GLY A 147 -5.92 9.23 0.49
CA GLY A 147 -5.66 10.29 1.47
C GLY A 147 -4.71 9.91 2.62
N PHE A 148 -3.93 8.84 2.46
CA PHE A 148 -2.89 8.46 3.44
C PHE A 148 -1.61 9.29 3.26
N ILE A 149 -1.32 9.72 2.03
CA ILE A 149 -0.19 10.58 1.73
C ILE A 149 -0.75 11.97 1.40
N PRO A 150 -0.33 13.03 2.13
CA PRO A 150 -0.76 14.39 1.81
C PRO A 150 -0.33 14.79 0.40
N GLU A 151 -1.10 15.65 -0.25
CA GLU A 151 -0.65 16.23 -1.53
C GLU A 151 0.68 16.97 -1.31
N PRO A 152 1.62 16.90 -2.28
CA PRO A 152 2.79 17.77 -2.25
C PRO A 152 2.34 19.22 -2.15
N LEU A 153 3.00 20.00 -1.28
CA LEU A 153 2.71 21.43 -1.08
C LEU A 153 2.95 22.26 -2.35
N GLU A 154 3.67 21.72 -3.34
CA GLU A 154 3.95 22.37 -4.62
C GLU A 154 3.43 21.49 -5.77
N LYS A 155 2.46 22.02 -6.53
CA LYS A 155 2.24 21.58 -7.90
C LYS A 155 3.29 22.29 -8.76
N PRO A 156 4.03 21.56 -9.63
CA PRO A 156 4.98 22.18 -10.55
C PRO A 156 4.27 23.12 -11.54
#